data_AF-A0A3G2LEF2-F1
#
_entry.id   AF-A0A3G2LEF2-F1
#
_cell.length_a   1.000
_cell.length_b   1.000
_cell.length_c   1.000
_cell.angle_alpha   90.00
_cell.angle_beta   90.00
_cell.angle_gamma   90.00
#
_symmetry.space_group_name_H-M   'P 1'
#
loop_
_entity.id
_entity.type
_entity.pdbx_description
1 polymer ?
#
loop_
_entity_poly.entity_id
_entity_poly.type
_entity_poly.pdbx_seq_one_letter_code
_entity_poly.pdbx_strand_id
1 'polypeptide(L)'
;MLNKINPFILTAVFIALVLHSDQVSGGATEDQMISAGKLMRDVCLPKFNKMKKGKFLYESSLKQVDLLMPDSYKDDYRNGLGKCKDVANGIKNNCDASYAVLICLRDNISKFVFP
;
A
#
# COMPACT_ATOMS: atom_id res chain seq x y z
N MET A 1 -22.26 -51.26 2.09
CA MET A 1 -22.59 -51.00 0.68
C MET A 1 -21.78 -49.78 0.24
N LEU A 2 -20.74 -49.98 -0.57
CA LEU A 2 -19.82 -48.91 -0.98
C LEU A 2 -20.49 -48.11 -2.11
N ASN A 3 -20.80 -46.84 -1.86
CA ASN A 3 -21.47 -45.96 -2.81
C ASN A 3 -20.54 -45.75 -4.04
N LYS A 4 -20.87 -46.36 -5.20
CA LYS A 4 -20.11 -46.18 -6.44
C LYS A 4 -20.38 -44.78 -7.00
N ILE A 5 -19.67 -43.79 -6.46
CA ILE A 5 -19.69 -42.42 -6.99
C ILE A 5 -19.20 -42.48 -8.44
N ASN A 6 -20.02 -41.97 -9.36
CA ASN A 6 -19.74 -41.97 -10.79
C ASN A 6 -18.42 -41.21 -11.05
N PRO A 7 -17.45 -41.82 -11.76
CA PRO A 7 -16.15 -41.18 -12.02
C PRO A 7 -16.31 -39.80 -12.68
N PHE A 8 -17.33 -39.58 -13.53
CA PHE A 8 -17.61 -38.27 -14.12
C PHE A 8 -17.98 -37.20 -13.09
N ILE A 9 -18.70 -37.58 -12.02
CA ILE A 9 -19.06 -36.66 -10.94
C ILE A 9 -17.81 -36.31 -10.14
N LEU A 10 -16.94 -37.30 -9.87
CA LEU A 10 -15.69 -37.07 -9.15
C LEU A 10 -14.75 -36.13 -9.93
N THR A 11 -14.63 -36.34 -11.25
CA THR A 11 -13.82 -35.47 -12.11
C THR A 11 -14.39 -34.06 -12.23
N ALA A 12 -15.72 -33.92 -12.34
CA ALA A 12 -16.37 -32.61 -12.38
C ALA A 12 -16.19 -31.82 -11.08
N VAL A 13 -16.30 -32.48 -9.92
CA VAL A 13 -16.06 -31.85 -8.61
C VAL A 13 -14.60 -31.42 -8.47
N PHE A 14 -13.66 -32.24 -8.94
CA PHE A 14 -12.24 -31.91 -8.90
C PHE A 14 -11.90 -30.71 -9.78
N ILE A 15 -12.45 -30.65 -10.99
CA ILE A 15 -12.28 -29.50 -11.90
C ILE A 15 -12.91 -28.24 -11.31
N ALA A 16 -14.11 -28.33 -10.73
CA ALA A 16 -14.76 -27.19 -10.08
C ALA A 16 -13.96 -26.64 -8.90
N LEU A 17 -13.32 -27.52 -8.10
CA LEU A 17 -12.45 -27.13 -6.99
C LEU A 17 -11.15 -26.46 -7.49
N VAL A 18 -10.57 -26.95 -8.59
CA VAL A 18 -9.34 -26.37 -9.17
C VAL A 18 -9.63 -25.01 -9.84
N LEU A 19 -10.79 -24.84 -10.47
CA LEU A 19 -11.18 -23.57 -11.10
C LEU A 19 -11.60 -22.48 -10.09
N HIS A 20 -12.01 -22.85 -8.86
CA HIS A 20 -12.27 -21.91 -7.76
C HIS A 20 -11.03 -21.60 -6.91
N SER A 21 -9.86 -22.13 -7.27
CA SER A 21 -8.60 -21.64 -6.72
C SER A 21 -8.29 -20.31 -7.39
N ASP A 22 -8.96 -19.25 -6.94
CA ASP A 22 -8.51 -17.89 -7.19
C ASP A 22 -7.03 -17.82 -6.81
N GLN A 23 -6.21 -17.48 -7.80
CA GLN A 23 -4.77 -17.35 -7.68
C GLN A 23 -4.43 -16.30 -6.59
N VAL A 24 -4.26 -16.72 -5.34
CA VAL A 24 -3.52 -15.93 -4.35
C VAL A 24 -2.04 -16.09 -4.67
N SER A 25 -1.60 -15.37 -5.70
CA SER A 25 -0.19 -15.10 -5.95
C SER A 25 0.21 -13.94 -5.06
N GLY A 26 0.54 -14.27 -3.81
CA GLY A 26 0.89 -13.30 -2.77
C GLY A 26 2.23 -13.62 -2.12
N GLY A 27 3.28 -13.83 -2.91
CA GLY A 27 4.65 -13.88 -2.41
C GLY A 27 5.34 -12.54 -2.67
N ALA A 28 5.73 -11.83 -1.61
CA ALA A 28 6.67 -10.72 -1.75
C ALA A 28 8.09 -11.30 -1.87
N THR A 29 8.92 -10.77 -2.77
CA THR A 29 10.33 -11.17 -2.84
C THR A 29 11.09 -10.70 -1.61
N GLU A 30 12.20 -11.35 -1.26
CA GLU A 30 13.06 -10.92 -0.15
C GLU A 30 13.51 -9.45 -0.33
N ASP A 31 13.83 -9.04 -1.56
CA ASP A 31 14.19 -7.67 -1.89
C ASP A 31 13.05 -6.67 -1.67
N GLN A 32 11.80 -7.06 -1.99
CA GLN A 32 10.62 -6.26 -1.71
C GLN A 32 10.39 -6.12 -0.21
N MET A 33 10.55 -7.22 0.54
CA MET A 33 10.43 -7.22 2.00
C MET A 33 11.52 -6.37 2.67
N ILE A 34 12.76 -6.43 2.19
CA ILE A 34 13.87 -5.59 2.68
C ILE A 34 13.61 -4.11 2.36
N SER A 35 13.11 -3.81 1.17
CA SER A 35 12.79 -2.43 0.76
C SER A 35 11.65 -1.85 1.58
N ALA A 36 10.57 -2.62 1.78
CA ALA A 36 9.47 -2.25 2.67
C ALA A 36 9.95 -2.04 4.11
N GLY A 37 10.82 -2.92 4.62
CA GLY A 37 11.41 -2.79 5.96
C GLY A 37 12.31 -1.55 6.12
N LYS A 38 13.10 -1.18 5.09
CA LYS A 38 13.89 0.06 5.07
C LYS A 38 12.99 1.30 5.06
N LEU A 39 11.94 1.28 4.24
CA LEU A 39 10.98 2.37 4.18
C LEU A 39 10.26 2.57 5.52
N MET A 40 9.78 1.48 6.13
CA MET A 40 9.23 1.53 7.49
C MET A 40 10.27 2.07 8.47
N ARG A 41 11.53 1.60 8.43
CA ARG A 41 12.61 2.09 9.30
C ARG A 41 12.83 3.60 9.18
N ASP A 42 12.87 4.13 7.95
CA ASP A 42 13.14 5.55 7.67
C ASP A 42 11.98 6.46 8.09
N VAL A 43 10.76 5.94 8.01
CA VAL A 43 9.54 6.66 8.38
C VAL A 43 9.27 6.57 9.90
N CYS A 44 9.51 5.42 10.50
CA CYS A 44 9.14 5.11 11.87
C CYS A 44 10.22 5.39 12.92
N LEU A 45 11.49 5.14 12.60
CA LEU A 45 12.52 5.18 13.64
C LEU A 45 13.02 6.60 13.86
N PRO A 46 13.13 7.05 15.13
CA PRO A 46 13.52 8.42 15.47
C PRO A 46 14.92 8.81 15.00
N LYS A 47 15.79 7.83 14.69
CA LYS A 47 17.15 8.04 14.16
C LYS A 47 17.17 8.46 12.68
N PHE A 48 16.07 8.26 11.93
CA PHE A 48 15.97 8.50 10.48
C PHE A 48 14.85 9.48 10.08
N ASN A 49 14.27 10.20 11.06
CA ASN A 49 13.10 11.08 10.94
C ASN A 49 13.02 11.91 9.64
N LYS A 50 12.26 11.41 8.65
CA LYS A 50 11.68 12.22 7.57
C LYS A 50 10.42 12.99 8.03
N MET A 51 9.92 12.68 9.23
CA MET A 51 8.78 13.32 9.91
C MET A 51 9.29 14.15 11.09
N LYS A 52 8.88 15.42 11.20
CA LYS A 52 9.25 16.30 12.32
C LYS A 52 8.06 16.47 13.26
N LYS A 53 8.10 15.80 14.42
CA LYS A 53 7.07 15.88 15.49
C LYS A 53 5.65 15.48 15.04
N GLY A 54 5.50 14.35 14.33
CA GLY A 54 4.20 13.86 13.87
C GLY A 54 3.48 14.74 12.84
N LYS A 55 4.12 15.81 12.35
CA LYS A 55 3.56 16.68 11.33
C LYS A 55 3.98 16.24 9.94
N PHE A 56 2.97 16.09 9.09
CA PHE A 56 3.16 15.89 7.67
C PHE A 56 3.74 17.15 7.01
N LEU A 57 4.81 16.99 6.21
CA LEU A 57 5.54 18.10 5.60
C LEU A 57 5.00 18.42 4.20
N TYR A 58 3.77 18.93 4.14
CA TYR A 58 3.03 19.17 2.89
C TYR A 58 3.85 19.88 1.80
N GLU A 59 4.43 21.05 2.09
CA GLU A 59 5.21 21.83 1.12
C GLU A 59 6.44 21.07 0.58
N SER A 60 7.11 20.31 1.45
CA SER A 60 8.26 19.49 1.04
C SER A 60 7.80 18.31 0.19
N SER A 61 6.65 17.72 0.50
CA SER A 61 6.05 16.63 -0.29
C SER A 61 5.58 17.10 -1.66
N LEU A 62 5.03 18.32 -1.79
CA LEU A 62 4.70 18.90 -3.10
C LEU A 62 5.93 19.01 -4.01
N LYS A 63 7.05 19.51 -3.48
CA LYS A 63 8.32 19.59 -4.23
C LYS A 63 8.83 18.22 -4.67
N GLN A 64 8.63 17.18 -3.85
CA GLN A 64 9.00 15.82 -4.22
C GLN A 64 8.12 15.27 -5.34
N VAL A 65 6.83 15.57 -5.34
CA VAL A 65 5.93 15.24 -6.47
C VAL A 65 6.43 15.90 -7.75
N ASP A 66 6.77 17.19 -7.69
CA ASP A 66 7.22 17.91 -8.88
C ASP A 66 8.53 17.36 -9.46
N LEU A 67 9.43 16.88 -8.59
CA LEU A 67 10.74 16.35 -8.96
C LEU A 67 10.70 14.89 -9.43
N LEU A 68 9.91 14.04 -8.78
CA LEU A 68 9.99 12.58 -8.92
C LEU A 68 8.83 11.98 -9.72
N MET A 69 7.65 12.60 -9.71
CA MET A 69 6.50 12.03 -10.40
C MET A 69 6.51 12.39 -11.90
N PRO A 70 6.05 11.49 -12.78
CA PRO A 70 5.78 11.83 -14.17
C PRO A 70 4.69 12.89 -14.28
N ASP A 71 4.71 13.71 -15.32
CA ASP A 71 3.76 14.84 -15.47
C ASP A 71 2.29 14.41 -15.42
N SER A 72 1.96 13.23 -15.96
CA SER A 72 0.60 12.68 -15.95
C SER A 72 0.08 12.25 -14.57
N TYR A 73 0.93 12.29 -13.53
CA TYR A 73 0.58 11.93 -12.15
C TYR A 73 0.58 13.14 -11.22
N LYS A 74 1.29 14.23 -11.57
CA LYS A 74 1.56 15.35 -10.67
C LYS A 74 0.29 15.99 -10.13
N ASP A 75 -0.68 16.30 -10.97
CA ASP A 75 -1.89 17.01 -10.53
C ASP A 75 -2.75 16.17 -9.59
N ASP A 76 -2.89 14.88 -9.87
CA ASP A 76 -3.63 13.95 -9.01
C ASP A 76 -2.95 13.82 -7.64
N TYR A 77 -1.61 13.71 -7.62
CA TYR A 77 -0.84 13.69 -6.39
C TYR A 77 -0.92 15.00 -5.61
N ARG A 78 -0.80 16.16 -6.25
CA ARG A 78 -0.94 17.48 -5.59
C ARG A 78 -2.31 17.62 -4.93
N ASN A 79 -3.37 17.20 -5.63
CA ASN A 79 -4.74 17.20 -5.12
C ASN A 79 -4.89 16.26 -3.92
N GLY A 80 -4.39 15.03 -4.03
CA GLY A 80 -4.40 14.06 -2.92
C GLY A 80 -3.66 14.58 -1.69
N LEU A 81 -2.45 15.13 -1.87
CA LEU A 81 -1.68 15.74 -0.79
C LEU A 81 -2.44 16.90 -0.13
N GLY A 82 -3.13 17.72 -0.93
CA GLY A 82 -3.93 18.83 -0.42
C GLY A 82 -5.07 18.37 0.49
N LYS A 83 -5.74 17.26 0.14
CA LYS A 83 -6.80 16.65 0.96
C LYS A 83 -6.28 15.99 2.24
N CYS A 84 -5.07 15.45 2.21
CA CYS A 84 -4.51 14.66 3.30
C CYS A 84 -3.59 15.44 4.26
N LYS A 85 -3.36 16.73 4.02
CA LYS A 85 -2.33 17.51 4.74
C LYS A 85 -2.49 17.54 6.26
N ASP A 86 -3.72 17.43 6.76
CA ASP A 86 -4.07 17.56 8.17
C ASP A 86 -4.42 16.23 8.86
N VAL A 87 -4.41 15.10 8.15
CA VAL A 87 -4.87 13.80 8.70
C VAL A 87 -3.97 13.26 9.81
N ALA A 88 -2.72 13.72 9.87
CA ALA A 88 -1.77 13.37 10.93
C ALA A 88 -1.85 14.27 12.17
N ASN A 89 -2.68 15.32 12.16
CA ASN A 89 -2.75 16.27 13.26
C ASN A 89 -3.22 15.59 14.55
N GLY A 90 -2.43 15.70 15.61
CA GLY A 90 -2.72 15.10 16.91
C GLY A 90 -2.16 13.69 17.09
N ILE A 91 -1.60 13.06 16.05
CA ILE A 91 -0.96 11.75 16.16
C ILE A 91 0.47 11.90 16.69
N LYS A 92 0.72 11.37 17.89
CA LYS A 92 2.02 11.51 18.58
C LYS A 92 3.10 10.60 18.02
N ASN A 93 2.72 9.41 17.54
CA ASN A 93 3.63 8.42 17.00
C ASN A 93 3.89 8.71 15.52
N ASN A 94 5.16 8.78 15.11
CA ASN A 94 5.52 9.09 13.73
C ASN A 94 5.10 7.99 12.73
N CYS A 95 5.10 6.71 13.13
CA CYS A 95 4.59 5.61 12.31
C CYS A 95 3.11 5.78 12.04
N ASP A 96 2.32 5.99 13.10
CA ASP A 96 0.87 6.08 13.00
C ASP A 96 0.47 7.33 12.21
N ALA A 97 1.20 8.44 12.40
CA ALA A 97 1.02 9.66 11.64
C ALA A 97 1.29 9.45 10.14
N SER A 98 2.37 8.75 9.81
CA SER A 98 2.74 8.46 8.43
C SER A 98 1.80 7.45 7.77
N TYR A 99 1.34 6.46 8.53
CA TYR A 99 0.35 5.49 8.09
C TYR A 99 -0.99 6.17 7.80
N ALA A 100 -1.46 7.07 8.66
CA ALA A 100 -2.68 7.84 8.44
C ALA A 100 -2.62 8.67 7.13
N VAL A 101 -1.48 9.31 6.86
CA VAL A 101 -1.24 10.04 5.60
C VAL A 101 -1.26 9.08 4.41
N LEU A 102 -0.53 7.97 4.49
CA LEU A 102 -0.44 6.99 3.42
C LEU A 102 -1.81 6.45 3.00
N ILE A 103 -2.60 6.04 3.99
CA ILE A 103 -3.96 5.53 3.82
C ILE A 103 -4.85 6.58 3.16
N CYS A 104 -4.79 7.82 3.62
CA CYS A 104 -5.54 8.93 3.03
C CYS A 104 -5.14 9.19 1.56
N LEU A 105 -3.84 9.17 1.24
CA LEU A 105 -3.35 9.39 -0.12
C LEU A 105 -3.81 8.28 -1.06
N ARG A 106 -3.75 7.02 -0.62
CA ARG A 106 -4.24 5.86 -1.37
C ARG A 106 -5.74 5.94 -1.65
N ASP A 107 -6.53 6.56 -0.79
CA ASP A 107 -7.97 6.76 -1.02
C ASP A 107 -8.30 7.97 -1.92
N ASN A 108 -7.37 8.92 -2.07
CA ASN A 108 -7.61 10.19 -2.73
C ASN A 108 -6.80 10.42 -4.02
N ILE A 109 -5.91 9.49 -4.38
CA ILE A 109 -5.11 9.50 -5.61
C ILE A 109 -5.56 8.32 -6.47
N SER A 110 -5.99 8.59 -7.69
CA SER A 110 -6.53 7.60 -8.61
C SER A 110 -5.49 6.58 -9.09
N LYS A 111 -4.26 7.04 -9.32
CA LYS A 111 -3.13 6.20 -9.73
C LYS A 111 -2.08 6.16 -8.64
N PHE A 112 -2.45 5.57 -7.51
CA PHE A 112 -1.58 5.50 -6.36
C PHE A 112 -0.41 4.54 -6.59
N VAL A 113 0.79 5.09 -6.52
CA VAL A 113 2.08 4.39 -6.56
C VAL A 113 2.88 4.76 -5.32
N PHE A 114 3.34 3.75 -4.61
CA PHE A 114 4.18 3.88 -3.43
C PHE A 114 5.39 2.97 -3.61
N PRO A 115 6.63 3.49 -3.50
CA PRO A 115 7.85 2.69 -3.60
C PRO A 115 7.95 1.58 -2.55
#